data_AF-A0A920QIE0-F1
#
_entry.id   AF-A0A920QIE0-F1
#
_cell.length_a   1.000
_cell.length_b   1.000
_cell.length_c   1.000
_cell.angle_alpha   90.00
_cell.angle_beta   90.00
_cell.angle_gamma   90.00
#
_symmetry.space_group_name_H-M   'P 1'
#
loop_
_entity.id
_entity.type
_entity.pdbx_description
1 polymer ?
#
loop_
_entity_poly.entity_id
_entity_poly.type
_entity_poly.pdbx_seq_one_letter_code
_entity_poly.pdbx_strand_id
1 'polypeptide(L)' 'MQKDYLYPTIGDRENINNWIDQGSTDAVQRAHLKVQEILNNHYPENWDEETDRKIREQFPVRLDRNRMRPRELS' A
#
# COMPACT_ATOMS: atom_id res chain seq x y z
N MET A 1 13.14 27.11 -10.63
CA MET A 1 13.88 26.10 -9.84
C MET A 1 13.15 25.90 -8.53
N GLN A 2 12.62 24.69 -8.30
CA GLN A 2 12.26 24.18 -6.97
C GLN A 2 12.38 22.65 -7.07
N LYS A 3 13.62 22.13 -7.01
CA LYS A 3 13.93 20.69 -7.15
C LYS A 3 13.88 19.93 -5.81
N ASP A 4 13.72 20.65 -4.70
CA ASP A 4 13.91 20.08 -3.34
C ASP A 4 12.62 19.99 -2.52
N TYR A 5 11.43 20.10 -3.15
CA TYR A 5 10.16 19.97 -2.43
C TYR A 5 9.67 18.53 -2.45
N LEU A 6 9.92 17.81 -1.35
CA LEU A 6 9.33 16.50 -1.12
C LEU A 6 7.92 16.68 -0.55
N TYR A 7 6.92 16.22 -1.29
CA TYR A 7 5.55 16.13 -0.78
C TYR A 7 5.41 14.85 0.06
N PRO A 8 4.92 14.95 1.31
CA PRO A 8 4.76 13.78 2.16
C PRO A 8 3.63 12.90 1.64
N THR A 9 3.84 11.58 1.66
CA THR A 9 2.80 10.62 1.25
C THR A 9 1.65 10.53 2.26
N ILE A 10 1.91 10.83 3.54
CA ILE A 10 0.95 10.66 4.65
C ILE A 10 0.52 12.00 5.27
N GLY A 11 1.46 12.94 5.45
CA GLY A 11 1.20 14.18 6.16
C GLY A 11 0.24 15.09 5.42
N ASP A 12 -0.74 15.66 6.13
CA ASP A 12 -1.61 16.68 5.56
C ASP A 12 -0.87 18.02 5.42
N ARG A 13 -1.10 18.70 4.30
CA ARG A 13 -0.63 20.06 4.03
C ARG A 13 -1.77 21.02 3.70
N GLU A 14 -3.02 20.56 3.82
CA GLU A 14 -4.20 21.40 3.69
C GLU A 14 -4.25 22.47 4.78
N ASN A 15 -4.97 23.55 4.50
CA ASN A 15 -5.26 24.52 5.55
C ASN A 15 -6.24 23.93 6.58
N ILE A 16 -6.35 24.59 7.73
CA ILE A 16 -7.17 24.09 8.85
C ILE A 16 -8.64 23.90 8.47
N ASN A 17 -9.25 24.82 7.69
CA ASN A 17 -10.65 24.71 7.31
C ASN A 17 -10.89 23.49 6.40
N ASN A 18 -10.04 23.30 5.39
CA ASN A 18 -10.10 22.15 4.49
C ASN A 18 -9.87 20.83 5.24
N TRP A 19 -8.91 20.80 6.18
CA TRP A 19 -8.66 19.64 7.02
C TRP A 19 -9.88 19.29 7.88
N ILE A 20 -10.56 20.30 8.44
CA ILE A 20 -11.79 20.11 9.20
C ILE A 20 -12.88 19.51 8.30
N ASP A 21 -13.11 20.09 7.13
CA ASP A 21 -14.13 19.64 6.16
C ASP A 21 -13.86 18.21 5.64
N GLN A 22 -12.59 17.81 5.56
CA GLN A 22 -12.15 16.46 5.18
C GLN A 22 -12.24 15.43 6.32
N GLY A 23 -12.80 15.81 7.48
CA GLY A 23 -13.03 14.90 8.59
C GLY A 23 -11.92 14.88 9.64
N SER A 24 -11.05 15.91 9.68
CA SER A 24 -10.09 16.14 10.76
C SER A 24 -9.18 14.94 11.08
N THR A 25 -8.74 14.23 10.05
CA THR A 25 -8.00 12.98 10.23
C THR A 25 -6.56 13.21 10.71
N ASP A 26 -6.10 12.36 11.61
CA ASP A 26 -4.70 12.31 12.03
C ASP A 26 -3.80 11.53 11.04
N ALA A 27 -2.49 11.58 11.28
CA ALA A 27 -1.51 10.92 10.41
C ALA A 27 -1.63 9.38 10.40
N VAL A 28 -2.05 8.76 11.52
CA VAL A 28 -2.20 7.30 11.62
C VAL A 28 -3.42 6.84 10.83
N GLN A 29 -4.52 7.58 10.90
CA GLN A 29 -5.73 7.33 10.11
C GLN A 29 -5.42 7.40 8.61
N ARG A 30 -4.67 8.42 8.16
CA ARG A 30 -4.21 8.51 6.76
C ARG A 30 -3.29 7.39 6.36
N ALA A 31 -2.34 7.02 7.23
CA ALA A 31 -1.46 5.87 7.00
C ALA A 31 -2.25 4.57 6.82
N HIS A 32 -3.29 4.35 7.64
CA HIS A 32 -4.18 3.19 7.47
C HIS A 32 -4.87 3.19 6.10
N LEU A 33 -5.39 4.33 5.64
CA LEU A 33 -5.99 4.43 4.31
C LEU A 33 -4.99 4.07 3.22
N LYS A 34 -3.75 4.58 3.30
CA LYS A 34 -2.71 4.26 2.32
C LYS A 34 -2.32 2.78 2.34
N VAL A 35 -2.24 2.17 3.52
CA VAL A 35 -1.99 0.73 3.66
C VAL A 35 -3.09 -0.09 2.98
N GLN A 36 -4.36 0.25 3.22
CA GLN A 36 -5.49 -0.44 2.57
C GLN A 36 -5.44 -0.29 1.05
N GLU A 37 -5.16 0.92 0.55
CA GLU A 37 -5.00 1.17 -0.89
C GLU A 37 -3.90 0.30 -1.51
N ILE A 38 -2.72 0.23 -0.88
CA ILE A 38 -1.59 -0.57 -1.36
C ILE A 38 -1.94 -2.05 -1.35
N LEU A 39 -2.48 -2.57 -0.23
CA LEU A 39 -2.80 -3.99 -0.10
C LEU A 39 -3.91 -4.43 -1.06
N ASN A 40 -4.79 -3.51 -1.49
CA ASN A 40 -5.85 -3.82 -2.43
C ASN A 40 -5.40 -3.81 -3.89
N ASN A 41 -4.39 -2.99 -4.25
CA ASN A 41 -4.09 -2.68 -5.64
C ASN A 41 -2.67 -3.03 -6.09
N HIS A 42 -1.73 -3.28 -5.18
CA HIS A 42 -0.32 -3.47 -5.52
C HIS A 42 0.12 -4.94 -5.41
N TYR A 43 0.07 -5.65 -6.55
CA TYR A 43 0.49 -7.04 -6.68
C TYR A 43 1.68 -7.15 -7.65
N PRO A 44 2.92 -6.92 -7.18
CA PRO A 44 4.09 -6.91 -8.06
C PRO A 44 4.48 -8.33 -8.52
N GLU A 45 4.80 -8.47 -9.80
CA GLU A 45 5.35 -9.69 -10.41
C GLU A 45 6.89 -9.60 -10.49
N ASN A 46 7.55 -9.63 -9.34
CA ASN A 46 9.00 -9.43 -9.25
C ASN A 46 9.83 -10.65 -9.72
N TRP A 47 9.23 -11.84 -9.79
CA TRP A 47 9.89 -13.09 -10.18
C TRP A 47 8.89 -14.08 -10.82
N ASP A 48 9.42 -15.07 -11.53
CA ASP A 48 8.62 -16.11 -12.18
C ASP A 48 8.06 -17.17 -11.21
N GLU A 49 7.07 -17.95 -11.66
CA GLU A 49 6.42 -18.96 -10.81
C GLU A 49 7.38 -20.05 -10.33
N GLU A 50 8.43 -20.33 -11.10
CA GLU A 50 9.45 -21.32 -10.78
C GLU A 50 10.32 -20.89 -9.60
N THR A 51 10.70 -19.62 -9.57
CA THR A 51 11.44 -19.00 -8.48
C THR A 51 10.59 -18.95 -7.21
N ASP A 52 9.31 -18.58 -7.32
CA ASP A 52 8.37 -18.59 -6.18
C ASP A 52 8.25 -20.00 -5.57
N ARG A 53 8.15 -21.03 -6.43
CA ARG A 53 8.05 -22.42 -6.00
C ARG A 53 9.27 -22.83 -5.16
N LYS A 54 10.48 -22.60 -5.69
CA LYS A 54 11.74 -22.93 -4.97
C LYS A 54 11.83 -22.25 -3.61
N ILE A 55 11.45 -20.98 -3.51
CA ILE A 55 11.44 -20.24 -2.25
C ILE A 55 10.48 -20.89 -1.24
N ARG A 56 9.27 -21.25 -1.67
CA ARG A 56 8.25 -21.85 -0.79
C ARG A 56 8.57 -23.28 -0.37
N GLU A 57 9.33 -24.02 -1.17
CA GLU A 57 9.85 -25.35 -0.80
C GLU A 57 10.93 -25.23 0.28
N GLN A 58 11.79 -24.21 0.19
CA GLN A 58 12.91 -24.02 1.11
C GLN A 58 12.52 -23.30 2.41
N PHE A 59 11.49 -22.45 2.38
CA PHE A 59 11.11 -21.60 3.52
C PHE A 59 9.61 -21.73 3.86
N PRO A 60 9.23 -21.60 5.15
CA PRO A 60 7.83 -21.71 5.58
C PRO A 60 7.02 -20.44 5.25
N VAL A 61 6.78 -20.19 3.97
CA VAL A 61 6.01 -19.03 3.49
C VAL A 61 4.52 -19.20 3.81
N ARG A 62 4.02 -18.39 4.75
CA ARG A 62 2.61 -18.42 5.21
C ARG A 62 1.64 -17.56 4.38
N LEU A 63 2.14 -16.87 3.36
CA LEU A 63 1.34 -16.02 2.49
C LEU A 63 0.76 -16.84 1.34
N ASP A 64 -0.56 -17.04 1.35
CA ASP A 64 -1.29 -17.76 0.29
C ASP A 64 -1.18 -17.05 -1.07
N ARG A 65 -1.09 -17.82 -2.16
CA ARG A 65 -0.95 -17.28 -3.53
C ARG A 65 -2.16 -16.44 -3.96
N ASN A 66 -3.36 -16.75 -3.49
CA ASN A 66 -4.56 -15.98 -3.81
C ASN A 66 -4.55 -14.59 -3.17
N ARG A 67 -3.66 -14.35 -2.18
CA ARG A 67 -3.44 -13.02 -1.58
C ARG A 67 -2.38 -12.19 -2.31
N MET A 68 -1.73 -12.78 -3.32
CA MET A 68 -0.73 -12.11 -4.16
C MET A 68 -1.32 -11.66 -5.51
N ARG A 69 -2.63 -11.78 -5.69
CA ARG A 69 -3.36 -11.36 -6.90
C ARG A 69 -4.63 -10.61 -6.49
N PRO A 70 -5.21 -9.77 -7.36
CA PRO A 70 -6.50 -9.16 -7.10
C PRO A 70 -7.55 -10.21 -6.77
N ARG A 71 -8.43 -9.94 -5.80
CA ARG A 71 -9.55 -10.83 -5.50
C ARG A 71 -10.57 -10.74 -6.63
N GLU A 72 -10.85 -11.85 -7.29
CA GLU A 72 -12.00 -11.92 -8.19
C GLU A 72 -13.28 -11.92 -7.34
N LEU A 73 -14.07 -10.85 -7.46
CA LEU A 73 -15.39 -10.77 -6.86
C LEU A 73 -16.35 -11.60 -7.74
N SER A 74 -16.74 -12.78 -7.26
CA SER A 74 -17.88 -13.53 -7.80
C SER A 74 -19.21 -12.94 -7.36
#